data_AF-A0A1B6D664-F1
#
_entry.id   AF-A0A1B6D664-F1
#
_cell.length_a   1.000
_cell.length_b   1.000
_cell.length_c   1.000
_cell.angle_alpha   90.00
_cell.angle_beta   90.00
_cell.angle_gamma   90.00
#
_symmetry.space_group_name_H-M   'P 1'
#
loop_
_entity.id
_entity.type
_entity.pdbx_description
1 polymer ?
#
loop_
_entity_poly.entity_id
_entity_poly.type
_entity_poly.pdbx_seq_one_letter_code
_entity_poly.pdbx_strand_id
1 'polypeptide(L)'
;MVIQEICQPGPYQREFLKHAPCMQEVKADYEECARDYQDKIQTLMNPDNNSQRSEFNVKRLCCSFQEYMKCSHAIVNDTCGAETALFTKRFLDRMSDSLIQTHCNRYSLDSEECDFELSSGTVLRLSHVLLFLGVVVSALVVLRT
;
A
#
# COMPACT_ATOMS: atom_id res chain seq x y z
N MET A 1 -4.48 24.46 -6.84
CA MET A 1 -3.39 23.82 -6.08
C MET A 1 -3.80 23.76 -4.62
N VAL A 2 -3.79 22.58 -3.99
CA VAL A 2 -4.28 22.37 -2.61
C VAL A 2 -3.67 23.34 -1.60
N ILE A 3 -2.36 23.61 -1.73
CA ILE A 3 -1.63 24.54 -0.87
C ILE A 3 -2.20 25.97 -0.90
N GLN A 4 -2.68 26.45 -2.05
CA GLN A 4 -3.27 27.79 -2.13
C GLN A 4 -4.61 27.89 -1.40
N GLU A 5 -5.43 26.83 -1.44
CA GLU A 5 -6.76 26.81 -0.81
C GLU A 5 -6.70 26.74 0.72
N ILE A 6 -5.64 26.15 1.29
CA ILE A 6 -5.43 26.14 2.76
C ILE A 6 -4.84 27.48 3.25
N CYS A 7 -4.17 28.24 2.38
CA CYS A 7 -3.60 29.54 2.75
C CYS A 7 -4.59 30.71 2.64
N GLN A 8 -5.69 30.55 1.90
CA GLN A 8 -6.70 31.60 1.74
C GLN A 8 -7.94 31.36 2.62
N PRO A 9 -8.53 32.41 3.22
CA PRO A 9 -9.80 32.30 3.94
C PRO A 9 -10.90 31.66 3.10
N GLY A 10 -11.42 30.54 3.58
CA GLY A 10 -12.41 29.76 2.84
C GLY A 10 -12.94 28.58 3.63
N PRO A 11 -14.00 27.90 3.12
CA PRO A 11 -14.56 26.72 3.76
C PRO A 11 -13.52 25.60 3.94
N TYR A 12 -12.68 25.36 2.93
CA TYR A 12 -11.66 24.32 2.99
C TYR A 12 -10.55 24.63 3.99
N GLN A 13 -10.08 25.88 4.07
CA GLN A 13 -9.13 26.28 5.11
C GLN A 13 -9.71 26.03 6.52
N ARG A 14 -10.98 26.36 6.76
CA ARG A 14 -11.61 26.13 8.08
C ARG A 14 -11.69 24.65 8.42
N GLU A 15 -12.02 23.81 7.45
CA GLU A 15 -12.02 22.36 7.61
C GLU A 15 -10.60 21.84 7.91
N PHE A 16 -9.59 22.28 7.16
CA PHE A 16 -8.19 21.96 7.44
C PHE A 16 -7.77 22.37 8.86
N LEU A 17 -8.05 23.62 9.26
CA LEU A 17 -7.70 24.13 10.58
C LEU A 17 -8.41 23.39 11.72
N LYS A 18 -9.60 22.82 11.48
CA LYS A 18 -10.28 21.95 12.45
C LYS A 18 -9.47 20.69 12.75
N HIS A 19 -8.83 20.10 11.74
CA HIS A 19 -8.10 18.83 11.85
C HIS A 19 -6.60 19.00 12.11
N ALA A 20 -6.03 20.15 11.74
CA ALA A 20 -4.61 20.44 11.81
C ALA A 20 -3.95 20.19 13.18
N PRO A 21 -4.57 20.51 14.34
CA PRO A 21 -3.92 20.27 15.64
C PRO A 21 -3.54 18.81 15.87
N CYS A 22 -4.46 17.87 15.62
CA CYS A 22 -4.15 16.44 15.80
C CYS A 22 -3.28 15.90 14.67
N MET A 23 -3.50 16.34 13.42
CA MET A 23 -2.61 15.97 12.31
C MET A 23 -1.16 16.39 12.54
N GLN A 24 -0.93 17.48 13.28
CA GLN A 24 0.41 17.93 13.65
C GLN A 24 1.04 17.04 14.72
N GLU A 25 0.25 16.46 15.62
CA GLU A 25 0.69 15.52 16.66
C GLU A 25 1.21 14.22 16.04
N VAL A 26 0.44 13.62 15.12
CA VAL A 26 0.82 12.35 14.45
C VAL A 26 1.64 12.53 13.18
N LYS A 27 2.12 13.75 12.92
CA LYS A 27 2.80 14.11 11.66
C LYS A 27 3.98 13.20 11.36
N ALA A 28 4.86 13.01 12.34
CA ALA A 28 6.08 12.22 12.16
C ALA A 28 5.78 10.75 11.78
N ASP A 29 4.71 10.21 12.37
CA ASP A 29 4.29 8.82 12.21
C ASP A 29 3.75 8.57 10.81
N TYR A 30 2.76 9.35 10.35
CA TYR A 30 2.22 9.13 9.00
C TYR A 30 3.16 9.60 7.89
N GLU A 31 4.13 10.50 8.17
CA GLU A 31 5.22 10.83 7.24
C GLU A 31 6.21 9.66 7.06
N GLU A 32 6.26 8.70 7.98
CA GLU A 32 7.02 7.46 7.78
C GLU A 32 6.45 6.63 6.63
N CYS A 33 5.12 6.53 6.55
CA CYS A 33 4.44 5.88 5.42
C CYS A 33 4.84 6.54 4.08
N ALA A 34 4.99 7.86 4.06
CA ALA A 34 5.39 8.59 2.85
C ALA A 34 6.85 8.31 2.46
N ARG A 35 7.75 8.16 3.44
CA ARG A 35 9.15 7.79 3.20
C ARG A 35 9.26 6.38 2.62
N ASP A 36 8.57 5.41 3.20
CA ASP A 36 8.55 4.04 2.67
C ASP A 36 8.04 4.00 1.22
N TYR A 37 6.98 4.76 0.92
CA TYR A 37 6.49 4.91 -0.46
C TYR A 37 7.55 5.51 -1.39
N GLN A 38 8.21 6.60 -0.98
CA GLN A 38 9.27 7.25 -1.76
C GLN A 38 10.42 6.29 -2.06
N ASP A 39 10.87 5.53 -1.08
CA ASP A 39 11.95 4.55 -1.22
C ASP A 39 11.55 3.43 -2.21
N LYS A 40 10.31 2.90 -2.08
CA LYS A 40 9.77 1.87 -2.98
C LYS A 40 9.75 2.33 -4.42
N ILE A 41 9.29 3.57 -4.68
CA ILE A 41 9.14 4.07 -6.06
C ILE A 41 10.45 4.57 -6.66
N GLN A 42 11.41 5.01 -5.86
CA GLN A 42 12.73 5.42 -6.37
C GLN A 42 13.42 4.28 -7.13
N THR A 43 13.20 3.03 -6.68
CA THR A 43 13.71 1.84 -7.38
C THR A 43 13.08 1.58 -8.76
N LEU A 44 11.93 2.21 -9.05
CA LEU A 44 11.19 2.07 -10.31
C LEU A 44 11.62 3.07 -11.38
N MET A 45 12.33 4.14 -11.00
CA MET A 45 12.70 5.24 -11.90
C MET A 45 13.91 4.95 -12.79
N ASN A 46 14.47 3.73 -12.76
CA ASN A 46 15.55 3.32 -13.67
C ASN A 46 15.00 3.03 -15.07
N PRO A 47 15.37 3.82 -16.10
CA PRO A 47 14.76 3.76 -17.42
C PRO A 47 15.42 2.68 -18.27
N ASP A 48 15.07 1.41 -18.02
CA ASP A 48 15.29 0.35 -19.01
C ASP A 48 14.02 0.19 -19.85
N ASN A 49 14.19 0.36 -21.16
CA ASN A 49 13.15 0.63 -22.15
C ASN A 49 12.35 -0.63 -22.57
N ASN A 50 11.98 -1.49 -21.62
CA ASN A 50 11.15 -2.67 -21.87
C ASN A 50 9.69 -2.37 -21.49
N SER A 51 8.77 -2.45 -22.46
CA SER A 51 7.34 -2.20 -22.28
C SER A 51 6.70 -3.04 -21.16
N GLN A 52 7.12 -4.29 -21.00
CA GLN A 52 6.65 -5.18 -19.93
C GLN A 52 7.12 -4.73 -18.52
N ARG A 53 8.29 -4.06 -18.43
CA ARG A 53 8.79 -3.46 -17.18
C ARG A 53 7.98 -2.20 -16.82
N SER A 54 7.46 -1.48 -17.82
CA SER A 54 6.63 -0.29 -17.60
C SER A 54 5.31 -0.63 -16.92
N GLU A 55 4.59 -1.66 -17.36
CA GLU A 55 3.33 -2.08 -16.73
C GLU A 55 3.55 -2.58 -15.29
N PHE A 56 4.58 -3.39 -15.07
CA PHE A 56 4.97 -3.83 -13.73
C PHE A 56 5.33 -2.66 -12.80
N ASN A 57 6.05 -1.65 -13.33
CA ASN A 57 6.39 -0.45 -12.58
C ASN A 57 5.14 0.36 -12.21
N VAL A 58 4.15 0.48 -13.12
CA VAL A 58 2.86 1.13 -12.81
C VAL A 58 2.11 0.36 -11.74
N LYS A 59 2.01 -0.97 -11.84
CA LYS A 59 1.40 -1.83 -10.81
C LYS A 59 2.06 -1.59 -9.45
N ARG A 60 3.39 -1.65 -9.38
CA ARG A 60 4.14 -1.48 -8.14
C ARG A 60 4.02 -0.05 -7.57
N LEU A 61 4.04 0.97 -8.42
CA LEU A 61 3.77 2.36 -8.05
C LEU A 61 2.40 2.49 -7.40
N CYS A 62 1.36 1.98 -8.06
CA CYS A 62 -0.02 2.09 -7.60
C CYS A 62 -0.26 1.33 -6.29
N CYS A 63 0.24 0.10 -6.15
CA CYS A 63 0.09 -0.64 -4.90
C CYS A 63 0.84 0.03 -3.75
N SER A 64 2.06 0.51 -3.98
CA SER A 64 2.83 1.24 -2.96
C SER A 64 2.11 2.53 -2.53
N PHE A 65 1.44 3.21 -3.46
CA PHE A 65 0.62 4.38 -3.15
C PHE A 65 -0.61 4.01 -2.30
N GLN A 66 -1.29 2.90 -2.60
CA GLN A 66 -2.42 2.46 -1.78
C GLN A 66 -1.98 2.04 -0.37
N GLU A 67 -0.83 1.37 -0.25
CA GLU A 67 -0.22 1.04 1.05
C GLU A 67 0.05 2.30 1.88
N TYR A 68 0.63 3.33 1.26
CA TYR A 68 0.84 4.64 1.87
C TYR A 68 -0.47 5.22 2.41
N MET A 69 -1.51 5.28 1.57
CA MET A 69 -2.81 5.83 1.96
C MET A 69 -3.46 5.05 3.11
N LYS A 70 -3.33 3.71 3.12
CA LYS A 70 -3.85 2.85 4.20
C LYS A 70 -3.07 3.04 5.49
N CYS A 71 -1.74 3.08 5.43
CA CYS A 71 -0.84 3.30 6.56
C CYS A 71 -1.13 4.64 7.24
N SER A 72 -1.17 5.74 6.47
CA SER A 72 -1.46 7.06 7.01
C SER A 72 -2.87 7.17 7.59
N HIS A 73 -3.87 6.53 6.96
CA HIS A 73 -5.23 6.50 7.52
C HIS A 73 -5.29 5.76 8.86
N ALA A 74 -4.63 4.60 8.99
CA ALA A 74 -4.63 3.81 10.22
C ALA A 74 -4.05 4.61 11.40
N ILE A 75 -2.87 5.20 11.22
CA ILE A 75 -2.21 6.04 12.24
C ILE A 75 -3.12 7.17 12.71
N VAL A 76 -3.72 7.92 11.77
CA VAL A 76 -4.58 9.05 12.12
C VAL A 76 -5.89 8.56 12.75
N ASN A 77 -6.44 7.43 12.32
CA ASN A 77 -7.67 6.88 12.88
C ASN A 77 -7.48 6.44 14.33
N ASP A 78 -6.36 5.79 14.62
CA ASP A 78 -6.08 5.23 15.94
C ASP A 78 -5.82 6.31 16.99
N THR A 79 -5.21 7.44 16.58
CA THR A 79 -4.88 8.54 17.49
C THR A 79 -5.89 9.69 17.46
N CYS A 80 -6.32 10.12 16.27
CA CYS A 80 -7.14 11.33 16.06
C CYS A 80 -8.62 11.04 15.76
N GLY A 81 -8.99 9.78 15.61
CA GLY A 81 -10.35 9.33 15.32
C GLY A 81 -10.74 9.40 13.84
N ALA A 82 -11.88 8.76 13.54
CA ALA A 82 -12.33 8.50 12.17
C ALA A 82 -12.60 9.77 11.34
N GLU A 83 -13.09 10.85 11.95
CA GLU A 83 -13.35 12.10 11.23
C GLU A 83 -12.05 12.70 10.69
N THR A 84 -11.03 12.80 11.54
CA THR A 84 -9.72 13.32 11.15
C THR A 84 -9.02 12.37 10.19
N ALA A 85 -9.14 11.06 10.36
CA ALA A 85 -8.59 10.08 9.42
C ALA A 85 -9.18 10.21 8.02
N LEU A 86 -10.50 10.39 7.93
CA LEU A 86 -11.19 10.59 6.66
C LEU A 86 -10.78 11.91 6.00
N PHE A 87 -10.67 12.99 6.79
CA PHE A 87 -10.15 14.27 6.29
C PHE A 87 -8.72 14.11 5.76
N THR A 88 -7.81 13.52 6.54
CA THR A 88 -6.41 13.32 6.14
C THR A 88 -6.30 12.47 4.89
N LYS A 89 -7.09 11.40 4.75
CA LYS A 89 -7.14 10.61 3.52
C LYS A 89 -7.48 11.48 2.31
N ARG A 90 -8.55 12.30 2.38
CA ARG A 90 -8.92 13.20 1.27
C ARG A 90 -7.86 14.27 1.02
N PHE A 91 -7.21 14.77 2.07
CA PHE A 91 -6.16 15.77 1.96
C PHE A 91 -4.92 15.21 1.22
N LEU A 92 -4.43 14.04 1.64
CA LEU A 92 -3.30 13.35 1.00
C LEU A 92 -3.64 12.97 -0.45
N ASP A 93 -4.87 12.52 -0.69
CA ASP A 93 -5.38 12.17 -2.02
C ASP A 93 -5.36 13.40 -2.97
N ARG A 94 -5.92 14.54 -2.53
CA ARG A 94 -5.88 15.80 -3.30
C ARG A 94 -4.47 16.36 -3.50
N MET A 95 -3.52 16.09 -2.59
CA MET A 95 -2.13 16.48 -2.80
C MET A 95 -1.43 15.61 -3.85
N SER A 96 -1.91 14.39 -4.06
CA SER A 96 -1.35 13.40 -4.99
C SER A 96 -1.97 13.48 -6.40
N ASP A 97 -2.92 14.38 -6.61
CA ASP A 97 -3.79 14.55 -7.81
C ASP A 97 -3.05 14.80 -9.14
N SER A 98 -1.73 14.80 -9.17
CA SER A 98 -0.95 14.76 -10.42
C SER A 98 -0.58 13.32 -10.75
N LEU A 99 -1.19 12.77 -11.81
CA LEU A 99 -0.84 11.51 -12.49
C LEU A 99 -1.17 10.20 -11.74
N ILE A 100 -0.86 10.08 -10.45
CA ILE A 100 -0.97 8.80 -9.73
C ILE A 100 -2.43 8.34 -9.66
N GLN A 101 -3.36 9.21 -9.25
CA GLN A 101 -4.76 8.82 -9.06
C GLN A 101 -5.42 8.34 -10.36
N THR A 102 -5.31 9.13 -11.44
CA THR A 102 -5.86 8.78 -12.77
C THR A 102 -5.38 7.41 -13.27
N HIS A 103 -4.11 7.07 -13.02
CA HIS A 103 -3.53 5.81 -13.46
C HIS A 103 -3.75 4.66 -12.46
N CYS A 104 -3.95 4.96 -11.18
CA CYS A 104 -4.01 3.99 -10.10
C CYS A 104 -5.42 3.64 -9.61
N ASN A 105 -6.47 4.30 -10.12
CA ASN A 105 -7.88 4.05 -9.73
C ASN A 105 -8.33 2.58 -9.86
N ARG A 106 -7.66 1.76 -10.69
CA ARG A 106 -7.97 0.34 -10.87
C ARG A 106 -7.25 -0.59 -9.88
N TYR A 107 -6.28 -0.08 -9.12
CA TYR A 107 -5.50 -0.87 -8.17
C TYR A 107 -6.03 -0.60 -6.77
N SER A 108 -6.70 -1.58 -6.17
CA SER A 108 -7.07 -1.58 -4.75
C SER A 108 -6.24 -2.61 -3.99
N LEU A 109 -6.00 -2.41 -2.69
CA LEU A 109 -5.21 -3.36 -1.90
C LEU A 109 -5.87 -4.75 -1.79
N ASP A 110 -7.20 -4.81 -1.95
CA ASP A 110 -7.97 -6.05 -1.87
C ASP A 110 -8.14 -6.72 -3.25
N SER A 111 -7.54 -6.14 -4.29
CA SER A 111 -7.55 -6.67 -5.65
C SER A 111 -6.36 -7.62 -5.87
N GLU A 112 -6.54 -8.66 -6.69
CA GLU A 112 -5.47 -9.59 -7.07
C GLU A 112 -4.29 -8.86 -7.76
N GLU A 113 -4.53 -7.63 -8.21
CA GLU A 113 -3.59 -6.69 -8.79
C GLU A 113 -2.62 -6.07 -7.78
N CYS A 114 -2.82 -6.20 -6.47
CA CYS A 114 -1.80 -5.87 -5.47
C CYS A 114 -1.32 -7.07 -4.67
N ASP A 115 -1.72 -8.28 -5.09
CA ASP A 115 -1.17 -9.51 -4.54
C ASP A 115 0.25 -9.68 -5.10
N PHE A 116 1.22 -9.20 -4.34
CA PHE A 116 2.61 -9.52 -4.58
C PHE A 116 2.80 -10.96 -4.13
N GLU A 117 2.65 -11.91 -5.07
CA GLU A 117 3.46 -13.12 -4.95
C GLU A 117 4.90 -12.64 -4.88
N LEU A 118 5.45 -12.65 -3.67
CA LEU A 118 6.87 -12.54 -3.40
C LEU A 118 7.56 -13.57 -4.28
N SER A 119 8.03 -13.16 -5.45
CA SER A 119 9.07 -13.88 -6.18
C SER A 119 10.38 -13.66 -5.42
N SER A 120 10.45 -14.22 -4.21
CA SER A 120 11.65 -14.35 -3.41
C SER A 120 11.61 -15.72 -2.76
N GLY A 121 11.99 -16.73 -3.54
CA GLY A 121 12.30 -18.07 -3.07
C GLY A 121 11.19 -19.10 -3.23
N THR A 122 11.41 -20.04 -4.14
CA THR A 122 10.78 -21.37 -4.16
C THR A 122 11.02 -22.08 -2.82
N VAL A 123 10.17 -21.88 -1.81
CA VAL A 123 10.08 -22.64 -0.54
C VAL A 123 8.71 -22.27 0.05
N LEU A 124 7.68 -23.10 0.20
CA LEU A 124 7.57 -24.51 0.53
C LEU A 124 6.23 -25.05 -0.02
N ARG A 125 6.25 -25.91 -1.04
CA ARG A 125 5.18 -26.90 -1.29
C ARG A 125 5.68 -28.34 -1.09
N LEU A 126 6.72 -28.53 -0.27
CA LEU A 126 7.28 -29.85 0.00
C LEU A 126 6.62 -30.56 1.20
N SER A 127 6.02 -29.83 2.15
CA SER A 127 5.47 -30.43 3.38
C SER A 127 4.30 -31.39 3.13
N HIS A 128 3.38 -31.07 2.21
CA HIS A 128 2.23 -31.95 1.97
C HIS A 128 2.61 -33.18 1.15
N VAL A 129 3.51 -33.07 0.17
CA VAL A 129 3.93 -34.23 -0.65
C VAL A 129 4.70 -35.26 0.17
N LEU A 130 5.59 -34.82 1.08
CA LEU A 130 6.33 -35.72 1.97
C LEU A 130 5.43 -36.42 2.99
N LEU A 131 4.44 -35.71 3.54
CA LEU A 131 3.43 -36.32 4.43
C LEU A 131 2.60 -37.38 3.69
N PHE A 132 2.14 -37.08 2.47
CA PHE A 132 1.39 -38.03 1.66
C PHE A 132 2.24 -39.25 1.28
N LEU A 133 3.48 -39.06 0.82
CA LEU A 133 4.38 -40.17 0.51
C LEU A 133 4.70 -41.02 1.74
N GLY A 134 4.93 -40.40 2.90
CA GLY A 134 5.17 -41.10 4.16
C GLY A 134 3.99 -42.00 4.54
N VAL A 135 2.77 -41.46 4.52
CA VAL A 135 1.55 -42.23 4.83
C VAL A 135 1.32 -43.37 3.85
N VAL A 136 1.53 -43.15 2.55
CA VAL A 136 1.38 -44.19 1.52
C VAL A 136 2.40 -45.32 1.70
N VAL A 137 3.67 -44.98 1.98
CA VAL A 137 4.72 -46.00 2.23
C VAL A 137 4.40 -46.80 3.49
N SER A 138 3.99 -46.14 4.58
CA SER A 138 3.59 -46.84 5.81
C SER A 138 2.40 -47.77 5.57
N ALA A 139 1.38 -47.32 4.84
CA ALA A 139 0.22 -48.16 4.51
C ALA A 139 0.60 -49.37 3.65
N LEU A 140 1.49 -49.20 2.67
CA LEU A 140 1.96 -50.28 1.80
C LEU A 140 2.81 -51.33 2.55
N VAL A 141 3.59 -50.91 3.56
CA VAL A 141 4.35 -51.84 4.42
C VAL A 141 3.40 -52.65 5.29
N VAL A 142 2.40 -52.02 5.91
CA VAL A 142 1.39 -52.72 6.72
C VAL A 142 0.57 -53.70 5.87
N LEU A 143 0.26 -53.38 4.62
CA LEU A 143 -0.48 -54.29 3.74
C LEU A 143 0.35 -55.49 3.23
N ARG A 144 1.67 -55.43 3.34
CA ARG A 144 2.60 -56.49 2.92
C ARG A 144 3.10 -57.36 4.08
N THR A 145 2.73 -57.06 5.31
CA THR A 145 3.07 -57.84 6.52
C THR A 145 1.85 -58.63 6.97
#